data_AF-A0A7V8ZGG2-F1
#
_entry.id   AF-A0A7V8ZGG2-F1
#
_cell.length_a   1.000
_cell.length_b   1.000
_cell.length_c   1.000
_cell.angle_alpha   90.00
_cell.angle_beta   90.00
_cell.angle_gamma   90.00
#
_symmetry.space_group_name_H-M   'P 1'
#
loop_
_entity.id
_entity.type
_entity.pdbx_description
1 polymer ?
#
loop_
_entity_poly.entity_id
_entity_poly.type
_entity_poly.pdbx_seq_one_letter_code
_entity_poly.pdbx_strand_id
1 'polypeptide(L)'
;MSAALDAAREHLSGTNAWVVGGAVRDRLLHRPIDDVDLVLEGDLRAAARHLAVAVGGPAFALSDSFGGWRVIGEDRSWHVDLMPLRGGSIEADVALRDFTANAIAEPLAGGPLVDPHDGVGDIAARRLRMVSAAAFADDPLRVLRLARFACELGLEPDPDTLVAARNHA
;
A
#
# COMPACT_ATOMS: atom_id res chain seq x y z
N MET A 1 14.25 -10.20 3.14
CA MET A 1 13.50 -9.53 4.23
C MET A 1 13.78 -8.04 4.09
N SER A 2 12.76 -7.19 4.17
CA SER A 2 12.88 -5.76 3.84
C SER A 2 13.26 -4.99 5.10
N ALA A 3 14.34 -4.21 5.05
CA ALA A 3 14.80 -3.39 6.17
C ALA A 3 13.71 -2.41 6.65
N ALA A 4 12.94 -1.84 5.72
CA ALA A 4 11.79 -0.99 6.03
C ALA A 4 10.72 -1.73 6.84
N LEU A 5 10.37 -2.95 6.43
CA LEU A 5 9.35 -3.75 7.11
C LEU A 5 9.82 -4.20 8.50
N ASP A 6 11.08 -4.61 8.61
CA ASP A 6 11.66 -5.06 9.89
C ASP A 6 11.69 -3.90 10.90
N ALA A 7 12.16 -2.72 10.49
CA ALA A 7 12.16 -1.52 11.32
C ALA A 7 10.73 -1.10 11.76
N ALA A 8 9.77 -1.14 10.83
CA ALA A 8 8.37 -0.86 11.15
C ALA A 8 7.80 -1.84 12.18
N ARG A 9 8.03 -3.14 12.01
CA ARG A 9 7.54 -4.16 12.94
C ARG A 9 8.17 -4.03 14.32
N GLU A 10 9.47 -3.77 14.38
CA GLU A 10 10.19 -3.64 15.65
C GLU A 10 9.69 -2.43 16.45
N HIS A 11 9.60 -1.27 15.80
CA HIS A 11 9.37 0.00 16.50
C HIS A 11 7.91 0.47 16.52
N LEU A 12 7.01 -0.15 15.75
CA LEU A 12 5.59 0.22 15.72
C LEU A 12 4.65 -0.95 16.10
N SER A 13 5.16 -2.04 16.68
CA SER A 13 4.38 -3.24 17.06
C SER A 13 3.18 -2.97 18.00
N GLY A 14 3.23 -1.92 18.83
CA GLY A 14 2.13 -1.54 19.72
C GLY A 14 1.04 -0.66 19.07
N THR A 15 1.20 -0.32 17.78
CA THR A 15 0.30 0.56 17.05
C THR A 15 -0.73 -0.26 16.29
N ASN A 16 -1.98 0.23 16.21
CA ASN A 16 -2.96 -0.37 15.32
C ASN A 16 -2.63 0.05 13.88
N ALA A 17 -1.92 -0.83 13.17
CA ALA A 17 -1.29 -0.53 11.90
C ALA A 17 -1.30 -1.73 10.96
N TRP A 18 -1.31 -1.45 9.66
CA TRP A 18 -1.28 -2.45 8.59
C TRP A 18 -0.28 -2.08 7.51
N VAL A 19 0.47 -3.06 7.03
CA VAL A 19 1.19 -2.98 5.77
C VAL A 19 0.18 -3.11 4.64
N VAL A 20 0.25 -2.24 3.64
CA VAL A 20 -0.74 -2.17 2.56
C VAL A 20 -0.09 -2.02 1.20
N GLY A 21 -0.87 -2.22 0.13
CA GLY A 21 -0.46 -1.82 -1.21
C GLY A 21 0.67 -2.65 -1.80
N GLY A 22 1.65 -1.96 -2.39
CA GLY A 22 2.72 -2.57 -3.17
C GLY A 22 3.57 -3.55 -2.37
N ALA A 23 3.86 -3.24 -1.11
CA ALA A 23 4.67 -4.10 -0.25
C ALA A 23 4.03 -5.49 -0.03
N VAL A 24 2.72 -5.54 0.23
CA VAL A 24 1.99 -6.81 0.41
C VAL A 24 1.97 -7.59 -0.91
N ARG A 25 1.60 -6.91 -2.01
CA ARG A 25 1.57 -7.47 -3.36
C ARG A 25 2.91 -8.09 -3.76
N ASP A 26 3.98 -7.32 -3.59
CA ASP A 26 5.31 -7.71 -4.05
C ASP A 26 5.86 -8.86 -3.21
N ARG A 27 5.53 -8.92 -1.92
CA ARG A 27 5.78 -10.11 -1.08
C ARG A 27 5.11 -11.36 -1.64
N LEU A 28 3.82 -11.26 -1.99
CA LEU A 28 3.03 -12.36 -2.55
C LEU A 28 3.53 -12.78 -3.93
N LEU A 29 4.07 -11.84 -4.73
CA LEU A 29 4.73 -12.09 -6.01
C LEU A 29 6.20 -12.51 -5.90
N HIS A 30 6.75 -12.62 -4.69
CA HIS A 30 8.15 -12.96 -4.41
C HIS A 30 9.16 -11.99 -5.05
N ARG A 31 8.80 -10.70 -5.04
CA ARG A 31 9.61 -9.58 -5.51
C ARG A 31 10.29 -8.88 -4.33
N PRO A 32 11.42 -8.16 -4.55
CA PRO A 32 12.01 -7.32 -3.52
C PRO A 32 11.03 -6.22 -3.09
N ILE A 33 11.14 -5.81 -1.82
CA ILE A 33 10.34 -4.73 -1.22
C ILE A 33 11.34 -3.73 -0.66
N ASP A 34 11.51 -2.63 -1.38
CA ASP A 34 12.42 -1.55 -0.97
C ASP A 34 11.69 -0.57 -0.03
N ASP A 35 10.41 -0.34 -0.30
CA ASP A 35 9.60 0.64 0.42
C ASP A 35 8.31 0.04 0.96
N VAL A 36 7.85 0.56 2.10
CA VAL A 36 6.68 0.04 2.82
C VAL A 36 5.66 1.14 3.08
N ASP A 37 4.45 0.92 2.59
CA ASP A 37 3.29 1.73 2.94
C ASP A 37 2.61 1.14 4.16
N LEU A 38 2.41 1.96 5.19
CA LEU A 38 1.65 1.65 6.39
C LEU A 38 0.39 2.51 6.44
N VAL A 39 -0.73 1.88 6.79
CA VAL A 39 -1.93 2.58 7.26
C VAL A 39 -2.01 2.42 8.76
N LEU A 40 -2.22 3.52 9.49
CA LEU A 40 -2.28 3.51 10.95
C LEU A 40 -3.49 4.28 11.48
N GLU A 41 -3.99 3.82 12.63
CA GLU A 41 -4.86 4.61 13.50
C GLU A 41 -4.04 5.35 14.56
N GLY A 42 -4.45 6.57 14.90
CA GLY A 42 -3.85 7.36 15.98
C GLY A 42 -2.94 8.50 15.49
N ASP A 43 -1.93 8.84 16.30
CA ASP A 43 -1.02 9.97 16.04
C ASP A 43 0.16 9.56 15.14
N LEU A 44 -0.03 9.77 13.84
CA LEU A 44 0.99 9.49 12.82
C LEU A 44 2.28 10.29 13.02
N ARG A 45 2.19 11.52 13.52
CA ARG A 45 3.37 12.36 13.74
C ARG A 45 4.22 11.80 14.87
N ALA A 46 3.58 11.34 15.95
CA ALA A 46 4.27 10.66 17.05
C ALA A 46 4.92 9.35 16.57
N ALA A 47 4.17 8.53 15.82
CA ALA A 47 4.67 7.28 15.25
C ALA A 47 5.87 7.50 14.31
N ALA A 48 5.76 8.44 13.37
CA ALA A 48 6.84 8.76 12.42
C ALA A 48 8.10 9.28 13.14
N ARG A 49 7.93 10.15 14.15
CA ARG A 49 9.07 10.64 14.96
C ARG A 49 9.72 9.53 15.77
N HIS A 50 8.93 8.64 16.37
CA HIS A 50 9.45 7.51 17.12
C HIS A 50 10.29 6.60 16.22
N LEU A 51 9.74 6.22 15.05
CA LEU A 51 10.44 5.40 14.08
C LEU A 51 11.72 6.08 13.58
N ALA A 52 11.66 7.36 13.21
CA ALA A 52 12.82 8.13 12.75
C ALA A 52 13.97 8.17 13.77
N VAL A 53 13.66 8.38 15.05
CA VAL A 53 14.65 8.34 16.13
C VAL A 53 15.27 6.95 16.26
N ALA A 54 14.44 5.90 16.20
CA ALA A 54 14.91 4.53 16.34
C ALA A 54 15.84 4.09 15.20
N VAL A 55 15.56 4.55 13.98
CA VAL A 55 16.32 4.16 12.77
C VAL A 55 17.41 5.16 12.39
N GLY A 56 17.64 6.21 13.20
CA GLY A 56 18.65 7.24 12.93
C GLY A 56 18.38 8.11 11.69
N GLY A 57 17.14 8.11 11.19
CA GLY A 57 16.76 8.71 9.91
C GLY A 57 15.85 9.94 10.03
N PRO A 58 15.62 10.69 8.94
CA PRO A 58 14.71 11.82 8.96
C PRO A 58 13.23 11.40 8.87
N ALA A 59 12.35 12.19 9.50
CA ALA A 59 10.89 12.14 9.30
C ALA A 59 10.36 13.48 8.82
N PHE A 60 9.44 13.47 7.85
CA PHE A 60 8.75 14.67 7.37
C PHE A 60 7.32 14.37 6.91
N ALA A 61 6.46 15.38 6.96
CA ALA A 61 5.10 15.28 6.45
C ALA A 61 5.11 15.30 4.90
N LEU A 62 4.35 14.40 4.28
CA LEU A 62 4.17 14.34 2.83
C LEU A 62 3.19 15.39 2.31
N SER A 63 2.22 15.76 3.14
CA SER A 63 1.23 16.77 2.82
C SER A 63 0.60 17.32 4.10
N ASP A 64 0.46 18.64 4.16
CA ASP A 64 -0.27 19.32 5.24
C ASP A 64 -1.76 18.94 5.23
N SER A 65 -2.31 18.55 4.08
CA SER A 65 -3.74 18.29 3.88
C SER A 65 -4.12 16.82 4.07
N PHE A 66 -3.22 15.89 3.70
CA PHE A 66 -3.52 14.45 3.72
C PHE A 66 -2.94 13.71 4.94
N GLY A 67 -2.16 14.40 5.78
CA GLY A 67 -1.71 13.89 7.08
C GLY A 67 -0.68 12.76 7.04
N GLY A 68 -0.17 12.42 5.85
CA GLY A 68 0.83 11.37 5.68
C GLY A 68 2.24 11.80 6.09
N TRP A 69 3.04 10.86 6.56
CA TRP A 69 4.44 11.06 6.97
C TRP A 69 5.36 10.07 6.26
N ARG A 70 6.57 10.49 5.95
CA ARG A 70 7.63 9.62 5.45
C ARG A 70 8.77 9.56 6.44
N VAL A 71 9.25 8.35 6.70
CA VAL A 71 10.49 8.08 7.44
C VAL A 71 11.47 7.43 6.47
N ILE A 72 12.70 7.95 6.40
CA ILE A 72 13.76 7.41 5.55
C ILE A 72 14.77 6.71 6.45
N GLY A 73 15.27 5.54 6.06
CA GLY A 73 16.35 4.85 6.79
C GLY A 73 17.65 5.66 6.83
N GLU A 74 18.53 5.36 7.80
CA GLU A 74 19.81 6.08 7.98
C GLU A 74 20.66 6.14 6.69
N ASP A 75 20.78 5.00 5.99
CA ASP A 75 21.54 4.87 4.74
C ASP A 75 20.79 5.38 3.50
N ARG A 76 19.54 5.82 3.67
CA ARG A 76 18.63 6.32 2.64
C ARG A 76 18.30 5.32 1.53
N SER A 77 18.48 4.02 1.77
CA SER A 77 18.17 2.97 0.78
C SER A 77 16.70 2.55 0.75
N TRP A 78 15.93 2.91 1.79
CA TRP A 78 14.52 2.56 1.94
C TRP A 78 13.73 3.65 2.66
N HIS A 79 12.40 3.63 2.49
CA HIS A 79 11.50 4.46 3.28
C HIS A 79 10.23 3.72 3.74
N VAL A 80 9.61 4.28 4.79
CA VAL A 80 8.30 3.90 5.29
C VAL A 80 7.38 5.10 5.18
N ASP A 81 6.26 4.93 4.47
CA ASP A 81 5.19 5.90 4.40
C ASP A 81 4.08 5.55 5.38
N LEU A 82 3.75 6.47 6.27
CA LEU A 82 2.69 6.35 7.27
C LEU A 82 1.50 7.17 6.80
N MET A 83 0.39 6.50 6.51
CA MET A 83 -0.84 7.09 5.99
C MET A 83 -1.98 6.91 6.98
N PRO A 84 -2.86 7.92 7.14
CA PRO A 84 -3.97 7.81 8.08
C PRO A 84 -5.02 6.83 7.53
N LEU A 85 -5.63 6.05 8.41
CA LEU A 85 -6.75 5.18 8.06
C LEU A 85 -7.92 5.97 7.48
N ARG A 86 -8.42 5.57 6.31
CA ARG A 86 -9.59 6.16 5.66
C ARG A 86 -10.80 5.22 5.71
N GLY A 87 -12.00 5.79 5.64
CA GLY A 87 -13.25 5.00 5.59
C GLY A 87 -13.67 4.37 6.92
N GLY A 88 -12.91 4.55 8.00
CA GLY A 88 -13.27 4.10 9.35
C GLY A 88 -12.95 2.63 9.67
N SER A 89 -12.47 1.86 8.69
CA SER A 89 -11.92 0.51 8.89
C SER A 89 -10.88 0.20 7.82
N ILE A 90 -10.02 -0.79 8.06
CA ILE A 90 -9.00 -1.19 7.09
C ILE A 90 -9.60 -1.74 5.80
N GLU A 91 -10.73 -2.44 5.88
CA GLU A 91 -11.49 -2.93 4.72
C GLU A 91 -11.98 -1.76 3.86
N ALA A 92 -12.47 -0.70 4.50
CA ALA A 92 -12.93 0.50 3.80
C ALA A 92 -11.75 1.27 3.17
N ASP A 93 -10.58 1.32 3.83
CA ASP A 93 -9.38 1.95 3.29
C ASP A 93 -8.89 1.25 2.01
N VAL A 94 -8.72 -0.08 2.06
CA VAL A 94 -8.23 -0.83 0.90
C VAL A 94 -9.22 -0.82 -0.26
N ALA A 95 -10.52 -0.67 0.01
CA ALA A 95 -11.55 -0.53 -1.02
C ALA A 95 -11.44 0.76 -1.85
N LEU A 96 -10.71 1.78 -1.37
CA LEU A 96 -10.47 3.03 -2.11
C LEU A 96 -9.34 2.90 -3.15
N ARG A 97 -8.66 1.75 -3.19
CA ARG A 97 -7.48 1.55 -4.02
C ARG A 97 -7.84 1.26 -5.48
N ASP A 98 -6.82 1.26 -6.31
CA ASP A 98 -6.93 1.11 -7.76
C ASP A 98 -7.22 -0.34 -8.18
N PHE A 99 -6.37 -1.26 -7.76
CA PHE A 99 -6.42 -2.68 -8.16
C PHE A 99 -6.53 -3.60 -6.95
N THR A 100 -7.21 -4.72 -7.11
CA THR A 100 -7.38 -5.74 -6.08
C THR A 100 -6.03 -6.25 -5.57
N ALA A 101 -5.05 -6.41 -6.44
CA ALA A 101 -3.67 -6.77 -6.09
C ALA A 101 -3.00 -5.77 -5.13
N ASN A 102 -3.44 -4.51 -5.09
CA ASN A 102 -2.98 -3.48 -4.15
C ASN A 102 -3.96 -3.28 -2.97
N ALA A 103 -5.13 -3.91 -2.99
CA ALA A 103 -6.21 -3.77 -2.02
C ALA A 103 -6.16 -4.86 -0.93
N ILE A 104 -4.94 -5.21 -0.52
CA ILE A 104 -4.65 -6.22 0.49
C ILE A 104 -3.93 -5.52 1.64
N ALA A 105 -4.35 -5.81 2.86
CA ALA A 105 -3.66 -5.35 4.07
C ALA A 105 -3.16 -6.53 4.91
N GLU A 106 -2.00 -6.35 5.53
CA GLU A 106 -1.41 -7.28 6.49
C GLU A 106 -1.26 -6.55 7.82
N PRO A 107 -1.86 -7.04 8.93
CA PRO A 107 -1.64 -6.46 10.24
C PRO A 107 -0.14 -6.39 10.57
N LEU A 108 0.35 -5.23 11.02
CA LEU A 108 1.78 -5.03 11.26
C LEU A 108 2.30 -5.96 12.36
N ALA A 109 1.48 -6.22 13.39
CA ALA A 109 1.74 -7.17 14.46
C ALA A 109 1.71 -8.66 14.02
N GLY A 110 1.37 -8.93 12.76
CA GLY A 110 1.14 -10.27 12.22
C GLY A 110 -0.31 -10.73 12.41
N GLY A 111 -0.73 -11.68 11.58
CA GLY A 111 -2.10 -12.18 11.57
C GLY A 111 -2.58 -12.54 10.17
N PRO A 112 -3.87 -12.90 10.02
CA PRO A 112 -4.46 -13.13 8.71
C PRO A 112 -4.49 -11.85 7.87
N LEU A 113 -4.39 -12.00 6.55
CA LEU A 113 -4.56 -10.89 5.61
C LEU A 113 -6.00 -10.39 5.64
N VAL A 114 -6.17 -9.08 5.47
CA VAL A 114 -7.43 -8.44 5.17
C VAL A 114 -7.49 -8.25 3.65
N ASP A 115 -8.33 -9.05 2.99
CA ASP A 115 -8.46 -9.09 1.53
C ASP A 115 -9.95 -9.16 1.11
N PRO A 116 -10.69 -8.05 1.22
CA PRO A 116 -12.13 -8.05 0.91
C PRO A 116 -12.44 -8.21 -0.59
N HIS A 117 -11.44 -8.04 -1.46
CA HIS A 117 -11.61 -8.04 -2.92
C HIS A 117 -10.98 -9.25 -3.62
N ASP A 118 -10.47 -10.24 -2.88
CA ASP A 118 -9.78 -11.42 -3.43
C ASP A 118 -8.57 -11.05 -4.30
N GLY A 119 -7.79 -10.08 -3.83
CA GLY A 119 -6.52 -9.68 -4.43
C GLY A 119 -5.48 -10.80 -4.41
N VAL A 120 -5.47 -11.65 -3.38
CA VAL A 120 -4.61 -12.84 -3.31
C VAL A 120 -4.98 -13.83 -4.42
N GLY A 121 -6.28 -14.09 -4.63
CA GLY A 121 -6.76 -14.92 -5.73
C GLY A 121 -6.40 -14.34 -7.10
N ASP A 122 -6.51 -13.02 -7.28
CA ASP A 122 -6.11 -12.32 -8.50
C ASP A 122 -4.61 -12.43 -8.78
N ILE A 123 -3.77 -12.25 -7.76
CA ILE A 123 -2.32 -12.45 -7.88
C ILE A 123 -2.00 -13.88 -8.30
N ALA A 124 -2.62 -14.88 -7.66
CA ALA A 124 -2.42 -16.29 -7.98
C ALA A 124 -2.88 -16.64 -9.41
N ALA A 125 -3.98 -16.04 -9.87
CA ALA A 125 -4.51 -16.18 -11.22
C ALA A 125 -3.79 -15.29 -12.26
N ARG A 126 -2.76 -14.54 -11.86
CA ARG A 126 -2.01 -13.59 -12.72
C ARG A 126 -2.91 -12.51 -13.33
N ARG A 127 -3.99 -12.14 -12.64
CA ARG A 127 -5.02 -11.19 -13.07
C ARG A 127 -4.82 -9.81 -12.44
N LEU A 128 -4.97 -8.76 -13.23
CA LEU A 128 -4.97 -7.37 -12.80
C LEU A 128 -6.41 -6.83 -12.90
N ARG A 129 -7.11 -6.80 -11.78
CA ARG A 129 -8.52 -6.38 -11.72
C ARG A 129 -8.66 -5.09 -10.92
N MET A 130 -9.46 -4.14 -11.41
CA MET A 130 -9.82 -2.93 -10.67
C MET A 130 -10.66 -3.27 -9.43
N VAL A 131 -10.50 -2.51 -8.35
CA VAL A 131 -11.34 -2.68 -7.15
C VAL A 131 -12.81 -2.34 -7.45
N SER A 132 -13.03 -1.24 -8.16
CA SER A 132 -14.35 -0.80 -8.60
C SER A 132 -14.24 0.07 -9.86
N ALA A 133 -15.34 0.23 -10.60
CA ALA A 133 -15.38 1.13 -11.75
C ALA A 133 -15.17 2.61 -11.36
N ALA A 134 -15.55 2.99 -10.13
CA ALA A 134 -15.30 4.34 -9.61
C ALA A 134 -13.80 4.64 -9.44
N ALA A 135 -12.96 3.59 -9.29
CA ALA A 135 -11.54 3.74 -9.08
C ALA A 135 -10.85 4.58 -10.16
N PHE A 136 -11.28 4.50 -11.44
CA PHE A 136 -10.72 5.32 -12.53
C PHE A 136 -11.34 6.71 -12.64
N ALA A 137 -12.61 6.86 -12.26
CA ALA A 137 -13.27 8.17 -12.23
C ALA A 137 -12.66 9.08 -11.15
N ASP A 138 -12.29 8.50 -10.00
CA ASP A 138 -11.70 9.23 -8.88
C ASP A 138 -10.27 9.72 -9.17
N ASP A 139 -9.51 8.97 -9.97
CA ASP A 139 -8.14 9.31 -10.35
C ASP A 139 -7.78 8.75 -11.74
N PRO A 140 -7.85 9.57 -12.80
CA PRO A 140 -7.52 9.17 -14.17
C PRO A 140 -6.07 8.67 -14.33
N LEU A 141 -5.14 9.03 -13.45
CA LEU A 141 -3.77 8.52 -13.50
C LEU A 141 -3.69 7.01 -13.26
N ARG A 142 -4.74 6.42 -12.69
CA ARG A 142 -4.85 4.96 -12.52
C ARG A 142 -4.96 4.21 -13.84
N VAL A 143 -5.38 4.85 -14.93
CA VAL A 143 -5.31 4.26 -16.28
C VAL A 143 -3.85 4.10 -16.73
N LEU A 144 -2.98 5.06 -16.42
CA LEU A 144 -1.53 4.93 -16.67
C LEU A 144 -0.91 3.87 -15.77
N ARG A 145 -1.37 3.76 -14.51
CA ARG A 145 -0.94 2.70 -13.59
C ARG A 145 -1.36 1.32 -14.08
N LEU A 146 -2.53 1.17 -14.70
CA LEU A 146 -2.97 -0.08 -15.32
C LEU A 146 -1.93 -0.57 -16.33
N ALA A 147 -1.56 0.28 -17.30
CA ALA A 147 -0.59 -0.06 -18.33
C ALA A 147 0.77 -0.41 -17.72
N ARG A 148 1.25 0.40 -16.76
CA ARG A 148 2.52 0.16 -16.07
C ARG A 148 2.52 -1.18 -15.33
N PHE A 149 1.50 -1.43 -14.50
CA PHE A 149 1.43 -2.65 -13.70
C PHE A 149 1.25 -3.91 -14.55
N ALA A 150 0.50 -3.83 -15.65
CA ALA A 150 0.40 -4.94 -16.59
C ALA A 150 1.78 -5.35 -17.13
N CYS A 151 2.63 -4.38 -17.47
CA CYS A 151 3.99 -4.63 -17.94
C CYS A 151 4.96 -5.06 -16.83
N GLU A 152 5.02 -4.33 -15.71
CA GLU A 152 6.04 -4.51 -14.67
C GLU A 152 5.82 -5.75 -13.80
N LEU A 153 4.56 -6.06 -13.51
CA LEU A 153 4.15 -7.19 -12.67
C LEU A 153 3.82 -8.43 -13.52
N GLY A 154 3.72 -8.25 -14.84
CA GLY A 154 3.28 -9.27 -15.79
C GLY A 154 1.83 -9.73 -15.56
N LEU A 155 1.01 -8.97 -14.83
CA LEU A 155 -0.39 -9.35 -14.58
C LEU A 155 -1.25 -8.95 -15.79
N GLU A 156 -2.26 -9.74 -16.11
CA GLU A 156 -3.14 -9.49 -17.26
C GLU A 156 -4.41 -8.75 -16.81
N PRO A 157 -4.69 -7.55 -17.37
CA PRO A 157 -5.94 -6.85 -17.12
C PRO A 157 -7.16 -7.71 -17.47
N ASP A 158 -8.14 -7.79 -16.57
CA ASP A 158 -9.39 -8.48 -16.89
C ASP A 158 -10.27 -7.64 -17.85
N PRO A 159 -11.24 -8.28 -18.55
CA PRO A 159 -12.04 -7.59 -19.56
C PRO A 159 -12.77 -6.35 -19.03
N ASP A 160 -13.33 -6.43 -17.82
CA ASP A 160 -14.09 -5.34 -17.22
C ASP A 160 -13.17 -4.16 -16.85
N THR A 161 -11.96 -4.43 -16.35
CA THR A 161 -10.94 -3.40 -16.10
C THR A 161 -10.54 -2.70 -17.40
N LEU A 162 -10.36 -3.43 -18.50
CA LEU A 162 -10.02 -2.84 -19.80
C LEU A 162 -11.15 -1.96 -20.35
N VAL A 163 -12.41 -2.39 -20.22
CA VAL A 163 -13.57 -1.60 -20.63
C VAL A 163 -13.64 -0.31 -19.81
N ALA A 164 -13.52 -0.42 -18.48
CA ALA A 164 -13.56 0.75 -17.60
C ALA A 164 -12.42 1.73 -17.88
N ALA A 165 -11.20 1.24 -18.13
CA ALA A 165 -10.06 2.08 -18.46
C ALA A 165 -10.26 2.84 -19.78
N ARG A 166 -10.81 2.20 -20.82
CA ARG A 166 -11.10 2.86 -22.12
C ARG A 166 -12.13 3.98 -22.00
N ASN A 167 -13.08 3.86 -21.08
CA ASN A 167 -14.11 4.89 -20.87
C ASN A 167 -13.56 6.15 -20.16
N HIS A 168 -12.35 6.09 -19.61
CA HIS A 168 -11.70 7.17 -18.85
C HIS A 168 -10.32 7.56 -19.43
N ALA A 169 -10.00 7.10 -20.64
CA ALA A 169 -8.75 7.38 -21.35
C ALA A 169 -8.88 8.54 -22.34
#